data_AF-A0A258BMB3-F1
#
_entry.id   AF-A0A258BMB3-F1
#
_cell.length_a   1.000
_cell.length_b   1.000
_cell.length_c   1.000
_cell.angle_alpha   90.00
_cell.angle_beta   90.00
_cell.angle_gamma   90.00
#
_symmetry.space_group_name_H-M   'P 1'
#
loop_
_entity.id
_entity.type
_entity.pdbx_description
1 polymer ?
#
loop_
_entity_poly.entity_id
_entity_poly.type
_entity_poly.pdbx_seq_one_letter_code
_entity_poly.pdbx_strand_id
1 'polypeptide(L)'
;MGYVDDEHYGRVIGLLKQVEKGQRLRTEDVAWLRAEAEYCWTDELQKAWHRLEAQALTEAWERSGDAWNAVNASGHWRKAGNAERALSLTEKALAQTSLSPKLQSALSTTRGGAMRDLRRLEEAEALGRQAHSLTPGDYRPCTLLGAVLLERGDLAGGHDWYAKAEQLGASRKAIDQELRSLLVRLPSQERQRICDYLIAQDPERFAWLLGRREARARRPGRVTRARFA
;
A
#
# COMPACT_ATOMS: atom_id res chain seq x y z
N MET A 1 -20.34 -16.44 -11.21
CA MET A 1 -19.41 -16.04 -12.27
C MET A 1 -19.81 -14.64 -12.72
N GLY A 2 -18.90 -13.67 -12.65
CA GLY A 2 -19.15 -12.33 -13.19
C GLY A 2 -19.24 -12.38 -14.71
N TYR A 3 -20.10 -11.54 -15.28
CA TYR A 3 -20.20 -11.36 -16.73
C TYR A 3 -18.87 -10.80 -17.24
N VAL A 4 -18.26 -11.48 -18.21
CA VAL A 4 -17.09 -10.97 -18.94
C VAL A 4 -17.58 -10.60 -20.32
N ASP A 5 -17.31 -9.37 -20.74
CA ASP A 5 -17.65 -8.91 -22.09
C ASP A 5 -17.11 -9.90 -23.13
N ASP A 6 -17.95 -10.26 -24.11
CA ASP A 6 -17.66 -11.29 -25.11
C ASP A 6 -16.38 -10.96 -25.90
N GLU A 7 -16.07 -9.67 -26.07
CA GLU A 7 -14.85 -9.20 -26.73
C GLU A 7 -13.55 -9.46 -25.93
N HIS A 8 -13.65 -9.56 -24.60
CA HIS A 8 -12.50 -9.74 -23.71
C HIS A 8 -12.37 -11.17 -23.19
N TYR A 9 -13.45 -11.97 -23.30
CA TYR A 9 -13.55 -13.32 -22.75
C TYR A 9 -12.35 -14.21 -23.09
N GLY A 10 -12.00 -14.33 -24.38
CA GLY A 10 -10.92 -15.21 -24.83
C GLY A 10 -9.57 -14.85 -24.22
N ARG A 11 -9.22 -13.56 -24.19
CA ARG A 11 -7.96 -13.07 -23.61
C ARG A 11 -7.92 -13.27 -22.09
N VAL A 12 -8.99 -12.89 -21.39
CA VAL A 12 -9.08 -13.05 -19.93
C VAL A 12 -8.94 -14.51 -19.52
N ILE A 13 -9.69 -15.42 -20.15
CA ILE A 13 -9.61 -16.86 -19.84
C ILE A 13 -8.21 -17.42 -20.11
N GLY A 14 -7.54 -16.97 -21.18
CA GLY A 14 -6.15 -17.33 -21.45
C GLY A 14 -5.21 -16.93 -20.31
N LEU A 15 -5.31 -15.68 -19.84
CA LEU A 15 -4.50 -15.15 -18.74
C LEU A 15 -4.80 -15.83 -17.40
N LEU A 16 -6.08 -16.14 -17.12
CA LEU A 16 -6.47 -16.90 -15.92
C LEU A 16 -5.87 -18.30 -15.92
N LYS A 17 -5.95 -19.03 -17.05
CA LYS A 17 -5.31 -20.35 -17.20
C LYS A 17 -3.80 -20.28 -17.06
N GLN A 18 -3.18 -19.21 -17.52
CA GLN A 18 -1.73 -18.99 -17.36
C GLN A 18 -1.37 -18.86 -15.87
N VAL A 19 -2.07 -18.01 -15.13
CA VAL A 19 -1.87 -17.83 -13.68
C VAL A 19 -2.15 -19.11 -12.90
N GLU A 20 -3.21 -19.84 -13.25
CA GLU A 20 -3.56 -21.14 -12.65
C GLU A 20 -2.45 -22.17 -12.83
N LYS A 21 -1.78 -22.18 -13.99
CA LYS A 21 -0.59 -23.01 -14.26
C LYS A 21 0.69 -22.52 -13.58
N GLY A 22 0.61 -21.49 -12.76
CA GLY A 22 1.76 -20.90 -12.08
C GLY A 22 2.68 -20.09 -13.00
N GLN A 23 2.19 -19.65 -14.16
CA GLN A 23 2.97 -18.89 -15.12
C GLN A 23 2.78 -17.39 -14.90
N ARG A 24 3.89 -16.64 -14.83
CA ARG A 24 3.87 -15.18 -14.70
C ARG A 24 3.21 -14.54 -15.91
N LEU A 25 2.44 -13.47 -15.65
CA LEU A 25 1.87 -12.63 -16.69
C LEU A 25 2.93 -11.65 -17.22
N ARG A 26 2.83 -11.30 -18.50
CA ARG A 26 3.67 -10.24 -19.08
C ARG A 26 3.20 -8.89 -18.58
N THR A 27 4.12 -7.92 -18.50
CA THR A 27 3.80 -6.56 -18.04
C THR A 27 2.69 -5.90 -18.86
N GLU A 28 2.66 -6.12 -20.17
CA GLU A 28 1.62 -5.65 -21.09
C GLU A 28 0.23 -6.24 -20.79
N ASP A 29 0.16 -7.51 -20.36
CA ASP A 29 -1.09 -8.15 -20.01
C ASP A 29 -1.63 -7.64 -18.68
N VAL A 30 -0.75 -7.38 -17.71
CA VAL A 30 -1.12 -6.75 -16.43
C VAL A 30 -1.58 -5.31 -16.64
N ALA A 31 -0.91 -4.55 -17.51
CA ALA A 31 -1.32 -3.19 -17.85
C ALA A 31 -2.69 -3.18 -18.52
N TRP A 32 -2.92 -4.08 -19.48
CA TRP A 32 -4.21 -4.24 -20.13
C TRP A 32 -5.33 -4.63 -19.15
N LEU A 33 -5.09 -5.61 -18.26
CA LEU A 33 -6.07 -6.00 -17.23
C LEU A 33 -6.47 -4.84 -16.32
N ARG A 34 -5.55 -3.91 -16.03
CA ARG A 34 -5.82 -2.77 -15.15
C ARG A 34 -6.51 -1.60 -15.84
N ALA A 35 -6.34 -1.47 -17.15
CA ALA A 35 -6.85 -0.34 -17.92
C ALA A 35 -8.17 -0.66 -18.65
N GLU A 36 -8.22 -1.82 -19.30
CA GLU A 36 -9.30 -2.18 -20.23
C GLU A 36 -10.24 -3.25 -19.64
N ALA A 37 -9.75 -4.06 -18.69
CA ALA A 37 -10.52 -5.15 -18.10
C ALA A 37 -10.49 -5.11 -16.56
N GLU A 38 -10.61 -3.92 -15.97
CA GLU A 38 -10.52 -3.71 -14.51
C GLU A 38 -11.50 -4.61 -13.73
N TYR A 39 -12.69 -4.86 -14.28
CA TYR A 39 -13.70 -5.75 -13.71
C TYR A 39 -13.25 -7.23 -13.62
N CYS A 40 -12.25 -7.64 -14.41
CA CYS A 40 -11.59 -8.94 -14.33
C CYS A 40 -10.35 -8.94 -13.43
N TRP A 41 -9.83 -7.77 -13.05
CA TRP A 41 -8.66 -7.63 -12.17
C TRP A 41 -9.05 -7.79 -10.69
N THR A 42 -9.69 -8.91 -10.36
CA THR A 42 -10.24 -9.19 -9.02
C THR A 42 -9.14 -9.32 -7.97
N ASP A 43 -9.51 -9.24 -6.68
CA ASP A 43 -8.58 -9.41 -5.57
C ASP A 43 -7.88 -10.78 -5.61
N GLU A 44 -8.58 -11.84 -6.03
CA GLU A 44 -8.02 -13.18 -6.17
C GLU A 44 -6.95 -13.23 -7.26
N LEU A 45 -7.24 -12.65 -8.44
CA LEU A 45 -6.28 -12.58 -9.53
C LEU A 45 -5.06 -11.72 -9.15
N GLN A 46 -5.30 -10.59 -8.49
CA GLN A 46 -4.24 -9.72 -7.96
C GLN A 46 -3.33 -10.47 -6.99
N LYS A 47 -3.89 -11.18 -6.01
CA LYS A 47 -3.12 -11.98 -5.04
C LYS A 47 -2.33 -13.10 -5.74
N ALA A 48 -2.94 -13.78 -6.71
CA ALA A 48 -2.28 -14.85 -7.46
C ALA A 48 -1.11 -14.30 -8.30
N TRP A 49 -1.31 -13.19 -9.01
CA TRP A 49 -0.24 -12.50 -9.74
C TRP A 49 0.89 -12.05 -8.79
N HIS A 50 0.55 -11.40 -7.69
CA HIS A 50 1.54 -10.98 -6.68
C HIS A 50 2.34 -12.16 -6.13
N ARG A 51 1.71 -13.32 -5.90
CA ARG A 51 2.40 -14.54 -5.46
C ARG A 51 3.44 -15.01 -6.46
N LEU A 52 3.11 -15.04 -7.76
CA LEU A 52 4.03 -15.47 -8.81
C LEU A 52 5.23 -14.51 -8.98
N GLU A 53 4.97 -13.20 -8.91
CA GLU A 53 6.04 -12.20 -8.90
C GLU A 53 6.94 -12.34 -7.68
N ALA A 54 6.37 -12.57 -6.49
CA ALA A 54 7.12 -12.75 -5.26
C ALA A 54 8.03 -13.99 -5.34
N GLN A 55 7.54 -15.11 -5.89
CA GLN A 55 8.32 -16.33 -6.09
C GLN A 55 9.50 -16.09 -7.02
N ALA A 56 9.28 -15.52 -8.21
CA ALA A 56 10.36 -15.27 -9.16
C ALA A 56 11.41 -14.29 -8.65
N LEU A 57 11.00 -13.25 -7.90
CA LEU A 57 11.94 -12.33 -7.27
C LEU A 57 12.69 -13.00 -6.10
N THR A 58 12.04 -13.89 -5.35
CA THR A 58 12.72 -14.68 -4.31
C THR A 58 13.79 -15.59 -4.92
N GLU A 59 13.46 -16.33 -5.99
CA GLU A 59 14.42 -17.16 -6.72
C GLU A 59 15.56 -16.34 -7.35
N ALA A 60 15.25 -15.15 -7.87
CA ALA A 60 16.27 -14.24 -8.40
C ALA A 60 17.23 -13.77 -7.31
N TRP A 61 16.72 -13.44 -6.12
CA TRP A 61 17.55 -13.12 -4.97
C TRP A 61 18.40 -14.31 -4.54
N GLU A 62 17.83 -15.51 -4.41
CA GLU A 62 18.57 -16.71 -4.00
C GLU A 62 19.70 -17.08 -4.97
N ARG A 63 19.51 -16.83 -6.28
CA ARG A 63 20.54 -17.08 -7.30
C ARG A 63 21.63 -16.01 -7.36
N SER A 64 21.27 -14.74 -7.19
CA SER A 64 22.18 -13.61 -7.43
C SER A 64 22.77 -12.97 -6.18
N GLY A 65 22.12 -13.17 -5.02
CA GLY A 65 22.41 -12.43 -3.80
C GLY A 65 21.92 -10.98 -3.81
N ASP A 66 21.37 -10.45 -4.90
CA ASP A 66 20.92 -9.06 -4.99
C ASP A 66 19.70 -8.81 -4.09
N ALA A 67 19.94 -8.22 -2.92
CA ALA A 67 18.91 -8.00 -1.92
C ALA A 67 17.82 -7.00 -2.35
N TRP A 68 17.97 -6.26 -3.46
CA TRP A 68 16.84 -5.50 -4.04
C TRP A 68 15.72 -6.43 -4.51
N ASN A 69 16.06 -7.62 -5.01
CA ASN A 69 15.06 -8.63 -5.34
C ASN A 69 14.29 -9.09 -4.09
N ALA A 70 14.95 -9.24 -2.95
CA ALA A 70 14.29 -9.55 -1.67
C ALA A 70 13.36 -8.42 -1.19
N VAL A 71 13.77 -7.16 -1.34
CA VAL A 71 12.92 -5.98 -1.04
C VAL A 71 11.64 -6.01 -1.87
N ASN A 72 11.78 -6.21 -3.17
CA ASN A 72 10.65 -6.23 -4.10
C ASN A 72 9.75 -7.45 -3.86
N ALA A 73 10.34 -8.64 -3.68
CA ALA A 73 9.63 -9.87 -3.35
C ALA A 73 8.81 -9.72 -2.06
N SER A 74 9.37 -9.11 -1.01
CA SER A 74 8.66 -8.83 0.23
C SER A 74 7.38 -8.02 -0.01
N GLY A 75 7.46 -6.94 -0.81
CA GLY A 75 6.29 -6.14 -1.17
C GLY A 75 5.21 -6.95 -1.90
N HIS A 76 5.61 -7.87 -2.78
CA HIS A 76 4.68 -8.77 -3.48
C HIS A 76 4.11 -9.86 -2.55
N TRP A 77 4.91 -10.45 -1.67
CA TRP A 77 4.45 -11.43 -0.67
C TRP A 77 3.36 -10.84 0.24
N ARG A 78 3.55 -9.60 0.70
CA ARG A 78 2.55 -8.86 1.47
C ARG A 78 1.24 -8.67 0.70
N LYS A 79 1.32 -8.20 -0.54
CA LYS A 79 0.15 -8.00 -1.42
C LYS A 79 -0.54 -9.31 -1.81
N ALA A 80 0.19 -10.43 -1.79
CA ALA A 80 -0.36 -11.77 -1.96
C ALA A 80 -1.04 -12.32 -0.68
N GLY A 81 -1.05 -11.56 0.43
CA GLY A 81 -1.60 -11.98 1.71
C GLY A 81 -0.72 -12.96 2.48
N ASN A 82 0.60 -12.97 2.24
CA ASN A 82 1.53 -13.88 2.89
C ASN A 82 2.69 -13.09 3.52
N ALA A 83 2.37 -12.34 4.57
CA ALA A 83 3.33 -11.48 5.26
C ALA A 83 4.39 -12.29 6.01
N GLU A 84 4.10 -13.52 6.43
CA GLU A 84 5.06 -14.44 7.05
C GLU A 84 6.20 -14.81 6.11
N ARG A 85 5.91 -15.07 4.82
CA ARG A 85 6.96 -15.27 3.81
C ARG A 85 7.80 -14.01 3.60
N ALA A 86 7.17 -12.83 3.60
CA ALA A 86 7.89 -11.56 3.52
C ALA A 86 8.84 -11.37 4.73
N LEU A 87 8.41 -11.76 5.94
CA LEU A 87 9.26 -11.72 7.13
C LEU A 87 10.42 -12.71 7.04
N SER A 88 10.17 -13.97 6.71
CA SER A 88 11.26 -14.96 6.60
C SER A 88 12.28 -14.54 5.54
N LEU A 89 11.81 -14.01 4.42
CA LEU A 89 12.66 -13.53 3.32
C LEU A 89 13.54 -12.35 3.76
N THR A 90 12.93 -11.32 4.35
CA THR A 90 13.65 -10.10 4.76
C THR A 90 14.63 -10.35 5.90
N GLU A 91 14.34 -11.30 6.78
CA GLU A 91 15.27 -11.72 7.84
C GLU A 91 16.54 -12.30 7.25
N LYS A 92 16.41 -13.26 6.33
CA LYS A 92 17.55 -13.88 5.66
C LYS A 92 18.33 -12.85 4.83
N ALA A 93 17.63 -11.94 4.15
CA ALA A 93 18.28 -10.85 3.40
C ALA A 93 19.06 -9.90 4.30
N LEU A 94 18.50 -9.51 5.46
CA LEU A 94 19.16 -8.65 6.44
C LEU A 94 20.38 -9.32 7.11
N ALA A 95 20.43 -10.66 7.15
CA ALA A 95 21.56 -11.42 7.66
C ALA A 95 22.78 -11.43 6.71
N GLN A 96 22.64 -10.95 5.47
CA GLN A 96 23.78 -10.82 4.55
C GLN A 96 24.79 -9.78 5.07
N THR A 97 26.08 -10.13 5.01
CA THR A 97 27.16 -9.20 5.31
C THR A 97 27.25 -8.11 4.23
N SER A 98 27.60 -6.88 4.62
CA SER A 98 27.91 -5.76 3.70
C SER A 98 26.74 -5.12 2.93
N LEU A 99 25.55 -5.04 3.54
CA LEU A 99 24.44 -4.26 2.98
C LEU A 99 24.70 -2.74 3.11
N SER A 100 24.47 -1.97 2.05
CA SER A 100 24.49 -0.50 2.14
C SER A 100 23.39 0.02 3.08
N PRO A 101 23.55 1.20 3.71
CA PRO A 101 22.50 1.80 4.57
C PRO A 101 21.16 1.95 3.86
N LYS A 102 21.18 2.28 2.56
CA LYS A 102 19.97 2.39 1.73
C LYS A 102 19.24 1.05 1.60
N LEU A 103 19.99 -0.03 1.40
CA LEU A 103 19.40 -1.37 1.25
C LEU A 103 18.91 -1.93 2.60
N GLN A 104 19.66 -1.69 3.68
CA GLN A 104 19.20 -2.01 5.04
C GLN A 104 17.90 -1.26 5.37
N SER A 105 17.84 0.04 5.07
CA SER A 105 16.62 0.84 5.25
C SER A 105 15.43 0.29 4.46
N ALA A 106 15.64 -0.06 3.19
CA ALA A 106 14.59 -0.62 2.35
C ALA A 106 14.08 -1.98 2.87
N LEU A 107 15.00 -2.86 3.28
CA LEU A 107 14.67 -4.16 3.88
C LEU A 107 13.92 -4.00 5.21
N SER A 108 14.40 -3.14 6.11
CA SER A 108 13.72 -2.84 7.38
C SER A 108 12.34 -2.23 7.15
N THR A 109 12.18 -1.32 6.18
CA THR A 109 10.88 -0.72 5.84
C THR A 109 9.89 -1.77 5.33
N THR A 110 10.29 -2.62 4.38
CA THR A 110 9.36 -3.65 3.84
C THR A 110 9.07 -4.75 4.86
N ARG A 111 10.04 -5.10 5.72
CA ARG A 111 9.84 -6.00 6.88
C ARG A 111 8.87 -5.39 7.89
N GLY A 112 9.02 -4.12 8.24
CA GLY A 112 8.09 -3.41 9.11
C GLY A 112 6.68 -3.35 8.52
N GLY A 113 6.57 -3.19 7.21
CA GLY A 113 5.30 -3.35 6.49
C GLY A 113 4.67 -4.73 6.69
N ALA A 114 5.46 -5.81 6.64
CA ALA A 114 4.97 -7.17 6.88
C ALA A 114 4.59 -7.39 8.36
N MET A 115 5.35 -6.83 9.31
CA MET A 115 4.97 -6.83 10.74
C MET A 115 3.63 -6.13 10.98
N ARG A 116 3.42 -4.98 10.34
CA ARG A 116 2.15 -4.25 10.38
C ARG A 116 0.99 -5.10 9.87
N ASP A 117 1.17 -5.80 8.75
CA ASP A 117 0.13 -6.69 8.19
C ASP A 117 -0.25 -7.81 9.18
N LEU A 118 0.71 -8.28 9.98
CA LEU A 118 0.52 -9.28 11.05
C LEU A 118 0.11 -8.67 12.40
N ARG A 119 -0.26 -7.39 12.44
CA ARG A 119 -0.65 -6.65 13.65
C ARG A 119 0.42 -6.58 14.75
N ARG A 120 1.70 -6.77 14.40
CA ARG A 120 2.87 -6.61 15.30
C ARG A 120 3.36 -5.15 15.23
N LEU A 121 2.52 -4.23 15.72
CA LEU A 121 2.67 -2.79 15.46
C LEU A 121 3.89 -2.17 16.13
N GLU A 122 4.25 -2.61 17.34
CA GLU A 122 5.44 -2.14 18.07
C GLU A 122 6.73 -2.46 17.29
N GLU A 123 6.83 -3.68 16.77
CA GLU A 123 7.98 -4.12 15.98
C GLU A 123 8.04 -3.42 14.62
N ALA A 124 6.87 -3.20 14.00
CA ALA A 124 6.77 -2.42 12.78
C ALA A 124 7.26 -0.98 12.98
N GLU A 125 6.91 -0.35 14.10
CA GLU A 125 7.36 0.99 14.47
C GLU A 125 8.87 1.03 14.67
N ALA A 126 9.43 0.08 15.45
CA ALA A 126 10.86 0.01 15.69
C ALA A 126 11.66 -0.12 14.39
N LEU A 127 11.22 -0.99 13.48
CA LEU A 127 11.84 -1.16 12.15
C LEU A 127 11.72 0.10 11.29
N GLY A 128 10.57 0.78 11.33
CA GLY A 128 10.38 2.05 10.62
C GLY A 128 11.32 3.15 11.13
N ARG A 129 11.49 3.26 12.45
CA ARG A 129 12.41 4.24 13.07
C ARG A 129 13.87 3.91 12.72
N GLN A 130 14.24 2.63 12.78
CA GLN A 130 15.57 2.18 12.36
C GLN A 130 15.82 2.52 10.88
N ALA A 131 14.88 2.19 9.99
CA ALA A 131 15.00 2.49 8.57
C ALA A 131 15.14 4.01 8.32
N HIS A 132 14.34 4.83 9.01
CA HIS A 132 14.47 6.28 8.91
C HIS A 132 15.85 6.79 9.38
N SER A 133 16.40 6.22 10.46
CA SER A 133 17.74 6.62 10.95
C SER A 133 18.86 6.30 9.93
N LEU A 134 18.71 5.21 9.17
CA LEU A 134 19.65 4.82 8.12
C LEU A 134 19.54 5.70 6.87
N THR A 135 18.33 6.17 6.55
CA THR A 135 18.09 7.07 5.41
C THR A 135 17.11 8.19 5.78
N PRO A 136 17.56 9.25 6.49
CA PRO A 136 16.67 10.31 6.96
C PRO A 136 15.97 11.09 5.84
N GLY A 137 16.55 11.10 4.64
CA GLY A 137 15.99 11.73 3.44
C GLY A 137 15.04 10.86 2.61
N ASP A 138 14.83 9.57 2.95
CA ASP A 138 13.85 8.73 2.26
C ASP A 138 12.48 8.86 2.94
N TYR A 139 11.44 9.13 2.15
CA TYR A 139 10.07 9.26 2.65
C TYR A 139 9.42 7.91 3.00
N ARG A 140 9.90 6.79 2.48
CA ARG A 140 9.23 5.47 2.63
C ARG A 140 9.14 4.99 4.09
N PRO A 141 10.20 5.07 4.92
CA PRO A 141 10.08 4.80 6.35
C PRO A 141 9.03 5.69 7.02
N CYS A 142 8.94 6.97 6.62
CA CYS A 142 7.96 7.91 7.16
C CYS A 142 6.52 7.49 6.81
N THR A 143 6.26 6.99 5.59
CA THR A 143 4.94 6.46 5.22
C THR A 143 4.54 5.23 6.02
N LEU A 144 5.49 4.34 6.33
CA LEU A 144 5.24 3.20 7.21
C LEU A 144 4.89 3.68 8.62
N LEU A 145 5.71 4.58 9.19
CA LEU A 145 5.52 5.10 10.55
C LEU A 145 4.19 5.83 10.70
N GLY A 146 3.81 6.65 9.72
CA GLY A 146 2.50 7.31 9.70
C GLY A 146 1.36 6.31 9.81
N ALA A 147 1.40 5.25 8.99
CA ALA A 147 0.39 4.22 9.01
C ALA A 147 0.36 3.40 10.31
N VAL A 148 1.53 3.01 10.82
CA VAL A 148 1.67 2.22 12.05
C VAL A 148 1.14 3.00 13.25
N LEU A 149 1.51 4.28 13.40
CA LEU A 149 1.08 5.10 14.54
C LEU A 149 -0.42 5.38 14.52
N LEU A 150 -1.02 5.63 13.35
CA LEU A 150 -2.48 5.72 13.23
C LEU A 150 -3.17 4.41 13.67
N GLU A 151 -2.65 3.25 13.25
CA GLU A 151 -3.19 1.94 13.65
C GLU A 151 -2.95 1.61 15.14
N ARG A 152 -2.00 2.30 15.81
CA ARG A 152 -1.76 2.24 17.27
C ARG A 152 -2.62 3.25 18.05
N GLY A 153 -3.33 4.14 17.36
CA GLY A 153 -4.14 5.20 17.97
C GLY A 153 -3.38 6.50 18.28
N ASP A 154 -2.09 6.60 17.97
CA ASP A 154 -1.35 7.85 18.02
C ASP A 154 -1.62 8.67 16.74
N LEU A 155 -2.74 9.39 16.76
CA LEU A 155 -3.24 10.13 15.61
C LEU A 155 -2.33 11.31 15.24
N ALA A 156 -1.79 11.99 16.26
CA ALA A 156 -0.90 13.13 16.08
C ALA A 156 0.45 12.67 15.49
N GLY A 157 1.09 11.67 16.11
CA GLY A 157 2.34 11.13 15.59
C GLY A 157 2.16 10.56 14.18
N GLY A 158 1.08 9.83 13.92
CA GLY A 158 0.78 9.30 12.59
C GLY A 158 0.64 10.39 11.52
N HIS A 159 -0.08 11.47 11.83
CA HIS A 159 -0.22 12.62 10.95
C HIS A 159 1.12 13.33 10.71
N ASP A 160 1.91 13.57 11.76
CA ASP A 160 3.22 14.21 11.65
C ASP A 160 4.19 13.41 10.77
N TRP A 161 4.18 12.08 10.86
CA TRP A 161 5.02 11.24 9.99
C TRP A 161 4.56 11.24 8.54
N TYR A 162 3.26 11.33 8.27
CA TYR A 162 2.78 11.54 6.89
C TYR A 162 3.13 12.92 6.36
N ALA A 163 3.01 13.97 7.17
CA ALA A 163 3.45 15.32 6.80
C ALA A 163 4.96 15.34 6.49
N LYS A 164 5.78 14.69 7.31
CA LYS A 164 7.22 14.51 7.03
C LYS A 164 7.46 13.72 5.73
N ALA A 165 6.68 12.67 5.46
CA ALA A 165 6.78 11.94 4.20
C ALA A 165 6.51 12.86 2.99
N GLU A 166 5.48 13.71 3.06
CA GLU A 166 5.19 14.70 2.01
C GLU A 166 6.34 15.72 1.85
N GLN A 167 6.90 16.22 2.96
CA GLN A 167 8.06 17.12 2.94
C GLN A 167 9.30 16.48 2.29
N LEU A 168 9.49 15.16 2.45
CA LEU A 168 10.56 14.37 1.83
C LEU A 168 10.23 13.90 0.40
N GLY A 169 9.12 14.36 -0.17
CA GLY A 169 8.77 14.13 -1.58
C GLY A 169 7.75 13.02 -1.85
N ALA A 170 7.11 12.45 -0.83
CA ALA A 170 5.95 11.58 -1.05
C ALA A 170 4.81 12.39 -1.67
N SER A 171 4.23 11.92 -2.78
CA SER A 171 3.06 12.57 -3.35
C SER A 171 1.85 12.44 -2.43
N ARG A 172 1.04 13.50 -2.33
CA ARG A 172 -0.25 13.48 -1.60
C ARG A 172 -1.14 12.32 -2.02
N LYS A 173 -1.17 12.02 -3.32
CA LYS A 173 -1.94 10.89 -3.88
C LYS A 173 -1.51 9.55 -3.28
N ALA A 174 -0.21 9.33 -3.09
CA ALA A 174 0.30 8.10 -2.47
C ALA A 174 -0.09 8.00 -1.00
N ILE A 175 0.02 9.10 -0.24
CA ILE A 175 -0.43 9.15 1.16
C ILE A 175 -1.95 8.87 1.26
N ASP A 176 -2.75 9.45 0.37
CA ASP A 176 -4.19 9.23 0.35
C ASP A 176 -4.58 7.80 -0.01
N GLN A 177 -3.77 7.12 -0.85
CA GLN A 177 -3.96 5.71 -1.15
C GLN A 177 -3.64 4.83 0.06
N GLU A 178 -2.57 5.13 0.78
CA GLU A 178 -2.23 4.44 2.04
C GLU A 178 -3.32 4.64 3.11
N LEU A 179 -3.81 5.87 3.28
CA LEU A 179 -4.92 6.17 4.18
C LEU A 179 -6.19 5.39 3.80
N ARG A 180 -6.56 5.34 2.51
CA ARG A 180 -7.71 4.52 2.07
C ARG A 180 -7.53 3.05 2.41
N SER A 181 -6.37 2.48 2.10
CA SER A 181 -6.06 1.07 2.40
C SER A 181 -6.17 0.78 3.90
N LEU A 182 -5.63 1.67 4.72
CA LEU A 182 -5.69 1.59 6.18
C LEU A 182 -7.14 1.63 6.68
N LEU A 183 -7.91 2.64 6.27
CA LEU A 183 -9.27 2.86 6.77
C LEU A 183 -10.25 1.75 6.40
N VAL A 184 -10.06 1.07 5.26
CA VAL A 184 -10.88 -0.09 4.86
C VAL A 184 -10.72 -1.27 5.82
N ARG A 185 -9.53 -1.44 6.42
CA ARG A 185 -9.21 -2.57 7.30
C ARG A 185 -9.56 -2.34 8.77
N LEU A 186 -9.83 -1.10 9.17
CA LEU A 186 -10.08 -0.75 10.56
C LEU A 186 -11.57 -0.86 10.94
N PRO A 187 -11.87 -1.19 12.21
CA PRO A 187 -13.21 -1.11 12.76
C PRO A 187 -13.82 0.29 12.58
N SER A 188 -15.15 0.35 12.46
CA SER A 188 -15.87 1.61 12.19
C SER A 188 -15.56 2.73 13.18
N GLN A 189 -15.35 2.42 14.46
CA GLN A 189 -15.04 3.42 15.48
C GLN A 189 -13.63 4.01 15.31
N GLU A 190 -12.63 3.17 15.07
CA GLU A 190 -11.25 3.63 14.83
C GLU A 190 -11.14 4.41 13.53
N ARG A 191 -11.79 3.92 12.47
CA ARG A 191 -11.90 4.64 11.19
C ARG A 191 -12.47 6.05 11.38
N GLN A 192 -13.57 6.18 12.13
CA GLN A 192 -14.19 7.48 12.36
C GLN A 192 -13.25 8.42 13.15
N ARG A 193 -12.59 7.93 14.20
CA ARG A 193 -11.62 8.71 14.98
C ARG A 193 -10.49 9.27 14.12
N ILE A 194 -9.92 8.45 13.23
CA ILE A 194 -8.87 8.89 12.30
C ILE A 194 -9.41 9.94 11.32
N CYS A 195 -10.59 9.69 10.72
CA CYS A 195 -11.19 10.65 9.79
C CYS A 195 -11.46 12.00 10.45
N ASP A 196 -12.10 12.01 11.62
CA ASP A 196 -12.43 13.23 12.35
C ASP A 196 -11.16 14.02 12.71
N TYR A 197 -10.12 13.32 13.17
CA TYR A 197 -8.84 13.94 13.49
C TYR A 197 -8.20 14.59 12.26
N LEU A 198 -8.04 13.85 11.16
CA LEU A 198 -7.40 14.37 9.94
C LEU A 198 -8.19 15.54 9.34
N ILE A 199 -9.52 15.44 9.28
CA ILE A 199 -10.38 16.53 8.81
C ILE A 199 -10.22 17.79 9.67
N ALA A 200 -10.05 17.63 11.00
CA ALA A 200 -9.82 18.77 11.88
C ALA A 200 -8.45 19.42 11.68
N GLN A 201 -7.42 18.66 11.25
CA GLN A 201 -6.10 19.21 10.96
C GLN A 201 -6.08 20.06 9.69
N ASP A 202 -6.69 19.57 8.61
CA ASP A 202 -6.78 20.28 7.33
C ASP A 202 -8.07 19.89 6.59
N PRO A 203 -9.16 20.65 6.77
CA PRO A 203 -10.45 20.35 6.17
C PRO A 203 -10.44 20.30 4.64
N GLU A 204 -9.55 21.05 3.98
CA GLU A 204 -9.46 21.07 2.52
C GLU A 204 -8.67 19.87 2.00
N ARG A 205 -7.50 19.59 2.57
CA ARG A 205 -6.64 18.45 2.22
C ARG A 205 -7.35 17.10 2.40
N PHE A 206 -8.18 17.00 3.43
CA PHE A 206 -8.86 15.77 3.83
C PHE A 206 -10.36 15.79 3.54
N ALA A 207 -10.86 16.73 2.74
CA ALA A 207 -12.27 16.80 2.34
C ALA A 207 -12.79 15.50 1.71
N TRP A 208 -11.91 14.71 1.09
CA TRP A 208 -12.26 13.42 0.50
C TRP A 208 -12.61 12.33 1.53
N LEU A 209 -12.28 12.52 2.81
CA LEU A 209 -12.68 11.65 3.92
C LEU A 209 -14.13 11.89 4.36
N LEU A 210 -14.72 13.04 4.01
CA LEU A 210 -16.12 13.34 4.32
C LEU A 210 -17.03 12.38 3.56
N GLY A 211 -17.99 11.78 4.26
CA GLY A 211 -19.05 11.03 3.61
C GLY A 211 -19.85 11.93 2.66
N ARG A 212 -20.52 11.34 1.63
CA ARG A 212 -21.33 12.10 0.65
C ARG A 212 -22.36 13.05 1.29
N ARG A 213 -22.85 12.74 2.49
CA ARG A 213 -23.81 13.58 3.24
C ARG A 213 -23.13 14.78 3.91
N GLU A 214 -21.98 14.58 4.55
CA GLU A 214 -21.24 15.64 5.28
C GLU A 214 -20.56 16.62 4.32
N ALA A 215 -20.05 16.11 3.19
CA ALA A 215 -19.49 16.94 2.12
C ALA A 215 -20.52 17.90 1.52
N ARG A 216 -21.81 17.55 1.54
CA ARG A 216 -22.89 18.41 1.04
C ARG A 216 -23.32 19.48 2.05
N ALA A 217 -23.27 19.17 3.35
CA ALA A 217 -23.59 20.11 4.42
C ALA A 217 -22.50 21.18 4.62
N ARG A 218 -21.24 20.87 4.32
CA ARG A 218 -20.10 21.78 4.46
C ARG A 218 -19.78 22.61 3.21
N ARG A 219 -20.49 22.41 2.09
CA ARG A 219 -20.37 23.30 0.92
C ARG A 219 -20.99 24.65 1.29
N PRO A 220 -20.27 25.78 1.17
CA PRO A 220 -20.88 27.09 1.33
C PRO A 220 -22.03 27.19 0.32
N GLY A 221 -23.22 27.52 0.83
CA GLY A 221 -24.45 27.52 0.04
C GLY A 221 -24.26 28.30 -1.25
N ARG A 222 -24.41 27.62 -2.40
CA ARG A 222 -24.62 28.33 -3.66
C ARG A 222 -25.89 29.15 -3.45
N VAL A 223 -25.74 30.47 -3.34
CA VAL A 223 -26.85 31.42 -3.39
C VAL A 223 -27.53 31.19 -4.72
N THR A 224 -28.66 30.48 -4.69
CA THR A 224 -29.56 30.38 -5.83
C THR A 224 -30.06 31.80 -6.06
N ARG A 225 -29.50 32.50 -7.07
CA ARG A 225 -30.13 33.71 -7.59
C ARG A 225 -31.50 33.29 -8.10
N ALA A 226 -32.53 33.62 -7.34
CA ALA A 226 -33.89 33.62 -7.82
C ALA A 226 -33.94 34.54 -9.05
N ARG A 227 -34.23 33.96 -10.22
CA ARG A 227 -34.67 34.75 -11.37
C ARG A 227 -36.05 35.29 -11.02
N PHE A 228 -36.14 36.60 -10.83
CA PHE A 228 -37.40 37.33 -10.90
C PHE A 228 -37.64 37.75 -12.36
N ALA A 229 -38.92 37.72 -12.71
CA ALA A 229 -39.58 38.07 -13.99
C ALA A 229 -39.44 37.03 -15.12
#